data_AF-A0AAE0PRT8-F1
#
_entry.id   AF-A0AAE0PRT8-F1
#
_cell.length_a   1.000
_cell.length_b   1.000
_cell.length_c   1.000
_cell.angle_alpha   90.00
_cell.angle_beta   90.00
_cell.angle_gamma   90.00
#
_symmetry.space_group_name_H-M   'P 1'
#
loop_
_entity.id
_entity.type
_entity.pdbx_description
1 polymer ?
#
loop_
_entity_poly.entity_id
_entity_poly.type
_entity_poly.pdbx_seq_one_letter_code
_entity_poly.pdbx_strand_id
1 'polypeptide(L)'
;MKLWERVVEARLRKVVEICEQQYGFMPRKSTTDAIFALRILMEKYRDGQRELHCVFVDLEKAYDRVPREELWYCMRKSGVAGKYVRVVQDMYERSRTVVRCAVGQTEEFNVEVGLHQGSALSPFLFAIVMDQLSEEVRQESPWTMMFADDIVICSESREQVEENLERWRFALERRGMKSRVMESVGKR
;
A
#
# COMPACT_ATOMS: atom_id res chain seq x y z
N MET A 1 -4.47 15.61 -18.99
CA MET A 1 -4.29 15.45 -17.53
C MET A 1 -3.16 14.48 -17.18
N LYS A 2 -3.15 13.23 -17.70
CA LYS A 2 -2.10 12.22 -17.39
C LYS A 2 -0.63 12.66 -17.58
N LEU A 3 -0.33 13.51 -18.56
CA LEU A 3 1.02 14.05 -18.74
C LEU A 3 1.48 14.89 -17.54
N TRP A 4 0.59 15.75 -17.04
CA TRP A 4 0.85 16.59 -15.87
C TRP A 4 1.08 15.73 -14.62
N GLU A 5 0.22 14.73 -14.41
CA GLU A 5 0.36 13.77 -13.30
C GLU A 5 1.73 13.09 -13.29
N ARG A 6 2.22 12.65 -14.46
CA ARG A 6 3.55 12.04 -14.60
C ARG A 6 4.68 13.02 -14.30
N VAL A 7 4.53 14.30 -14.64
CA VAL A 7 5.52 15.34 -14.29
C VAL A 7 5.55 15.59 -12.78
N VAL A 8 4.38 15.62 -12.13
CA VAL A 8 4.28 15.75 -10.67
C VAL A 8 4.90 14.52 -9.99
N GLU A 9 4.54 13.32 -10.42
CA GLU A 9 5.10 12.06 -9.92
C GLU A 9 6.63 12.05 -10.02
N ALA A 10 7.18 12.38 -11.18
CA ALA A 10 8.63 12.42 -11.39
C ALA A 10 9.36 13.43 -10.49
N ARG A 11 8.68 14.50 -10.06
CA ARG A 11 9.23 15.47 -9.10
C ARG A 11 9.13 14.94 -7.67
N LEU A 12 8.01 14.32 -7.30
CA LEU A 12 7.82 13.76 -5.96
C LEU A 12 8.79 12.60 -5.70
N ARG A 13 9.04 11.73 -6.69
CA ARG A 13 10.01 10.63 -6.60
C ARG A 13 11.47 11.06 -6.35
N LYS A 14 11.80 12.34 -6.57
CA LYS A 14 13.13 12.88 -6.25
C LYS A 14 13.27 13.31 -4.80
N VAL A 15 12.15 13.46 -4.09
CA VAL A 15 12.08 13.99 -2.73
C VAL A 15 11.67 12.90 -1.75
N VAL A 16 10.76 12.02 -2.18
CA VAL A 16 10.23 10.95 -1.34
C VAL A 16 10.93 9.65 -1.67
N GLU A 17 11.55 9.06 -0.65
CA GLU A 17 12.08 7.70 -0.68
C GLU A 17 11.03 6.76 -0.07
N ILE A 18 10.73 5.67 -0.77
CA ILE A 18 9.79 4.63 -0.33
C ILE A 18 10.62 3.46 0.20
N CYS A 19 10.17 2.84 1.29
CA CYS A 19 10.87 1.72 1.89
C CYS A 19 11.15 0.55 0.92
N GLU A 20 12.24 -0.16 1.19
CA GLU A 20 12.71 -1.26 0.33
C GLU A 20 11.75 -2.46 0.28
N GLN A 21 10.89 -2.61 1.30
CA GLN A 21 9.88 -3.65 1.40
C GLN A 21 8.73 -3.46 0.41
N GLN A 22 8.55 -2.27 -0.17
CA GLN A 22 7.53 -2.01 -1.18
C GLN A 22 8.08 -2.36 -2.58
N TYR A 23 7.51 -3.39 -3.19
CA TYR A 23 7.81 -3.84 -4.54
C TYR A 23 6.80 -3.30 -5.56
N GLY A 24 5.58 -2.96 -5.14
CA GLY A 24 4.53 -2.46 -6.00
C GLY A 24 4.81 -1.05 -6.50
N PHE A 25 4.65 -0.83 -7.82
CA PHE A 25 4.79 0.47 -8.48
C PHE A 25 6.15 1.18 -8.27
N MET A 26 7.17 0.42 -7.86
CA MET A 26 8.51 0.93 -7.65
C MET A 26 9.39 0.69 -8.88
N PRO A 27 10.21 1.68 -9.27
CA PRO A 27 11.13 1.49 -10.40
C PRO A 27 12.10 0.35 -10.08
N ARG A 28 12.35 -0.51 -11.06
CA ARG A 28 13.28 -1.65 -10.95
C ARG A 28 12.88 -2.73 -9.94
N LYS A 29 11.63 -2.74 -9.50
CA LYS A 29 11.04 -3.86 -8.73
C LYS A 29 9.88 -4.45 -9.51
N SER A 30 9.74 -5.76 -9.42
CA SER A 30 8.69 -6.53 -10.07
C SER A 30 8.07 -7.52 -9.09
N THR A 31 6.89 -8.02 -9.44
CA THR A 31 6.23 -9.11 -8.71
C THR A 31 7.12 -10.35 -8.67
N THR A 32 7.90 -10.59 -9.73
CA THR A 32 8.85 -11.70 -9.81
C THR A 32 9.94 -11.59 -8.73
N ASP A 33 10.43 -10.38 -8.45
CA ASP A 33 11.46 -10.17 -7.42
C ASP A 33 10.90 -10.51 -6.02
N ALA A 34 9.69 -10.06 -5.71
CA ALA A 34 9.02 -10.36 -4.44
C ALA A 34 8.74 -11.87 -4.28
N ILE A 35 8.21 -12.52 -5.32
CA ILE A 35 7.96 -13.97 -5.32
C ILE A 35 9.28 -14.74 -5.18
N PHE A 36 10.33 -14.31 -5.86
CA PHE A 36 11.64 -14.94 -5.80
C PHE A 36 12.25 -14.84 -4.40
N ALA A 37 12.21 -13.66 -3.78
CA ALA A 37 12.68 -13.45 -2.41
C ALA A 37 11.91 -14.35 -1.41
N LEU A 38 10.58 -14.41 -1.53
CA LEU A 38 9.75 -15.29 -0.70
C LEU A 38 10.10 -16.77 -0.90
N ARG A 39 10.31 -17.21 -2.15
CA ARG A 39 10.69 -18.60 -2.46
C ARG A 39 12.03 -18.98 -1.85
N ILE A 40 13.03 -18.12 -1.97
CA ILE A 40 14.35 -18.34 -1.34
C ILE A 40 14.19 -18.49 0.18
N LEU A 41 13.38 -17.63 0.81
CA LEU A 41 13.12 -17.73 2.24
C LEU A 41 12.48 -19.07 2.58
N MET A 42 11.44 -19.48 1.87
CA MET A 42 10.77 -20.76 2.09
C MET A 42 11.70 -21.96 1.89
N GLU A 43 12.51 -21.97 0.84
CA GLU A 43 13.48 -23.03 0.54
C GLU A 43 14.54 -23.14 1.64
N LYS A 44 15.12 -22.01 2.07
CA LYS A 44 16.13 -21.97 3.15
C LYS A 44 15.63 -22.60 4.45
N TYR A 45 14.39 -22.30 4.85
CA TYR A 45 13.81 -22.84 6.08
C TYR A 45 13.42 -24.31 5.93
N ARG A 46 12.92 -24.70 4.76
CA ARG A 46 12.61 -26.10 4.45
C ARG A 46 13.87 -26.98 4.49
N ASP A 47 14.95 -26.55 3.87
CA ASP A 47 16.21 -27.29 3.81
C ASP A 47 16.89 -27.37 5.18
N GLY A 48 16.71 -26.33 6.00
CA GLY A 48 17.15 -26.32 7.41
C GLY A 48 16.25 -27.08 8.38
N GLN A 49 15.15 -27.68 7.92
CA GLN A 49 14.11 -28.31 8.76
C GLN A 49 13.60 -27.39 9.87
N ARG A 50 13.45 -26.10 9.56
CA ARG A 50 12.93 -25.07 10.47
C ARG A 50 11.53 -24.66 10.04
N GLU A 51 10.69 -24.32 11.00
CA GLU A 51 9.36 -23.80 10.72
C GLU A 51 9.45 -22.37 10.17
N LEU A 52 8.59 -22.08 9.20
CA LEU A 52 8.36 -20.76 8.64
C LEU A 52 6.86 -20.60 8.48
N HIS A 53 6.34 -19.54 9.08
CA HIS A 53 4.94 -19.17 9.00
C HIS A 53 4.82 -17.91 8.16
N CYS A 54 3.92 -17.95 7.17
CA CYS A 54 3.61 -16.79 6.33
C CYS A 54 2.12 -16.50 6.39
N VAL A 55 1.77 -15.22 6.51
CA VAL A 55 0.40 -14.73 6.38
C VAL A 55 0.34 -13.67 5.29
N PHE A 56 -0.67 -13.79 4.44
CA PHE A 56 -0.97 -12.81 3.40
C PHE A 56 -2.12 -11.91 3.88
N VAL A 57 -1.97 -10.61 3.67
CA VAL A 57 -2.94 -9.60 4.04
C VAL A 57 -3.24 -8.77 2.80
N ASP A 58 -4.52 -8.66 2.46
CA ASP A 58 -5.03 -7.85 1.36
C ASP A 58 -5.79 -6.64 1.92
N LEU A 59 -5.59 -5.45 1.37
CA LEU A 59 -6.35 -4.26 1.78
C LEU A 59 -7.67 -4.17 0.99
N GLU A 60 -8.79 -4.16 1.70
CA GLU A 60 -10.11 -4.11 1.07
C GLU A 60 -10.37 -2.76 0.39
N LYS A 61 -10.51 -2.74 -0.95
CA LYS A 61 -10.76 -1.51 -1.73
C LYS A 61 -9.71 -0.43 -1.39
N ALA A 62 -8.44 -0.82 -1.38
CA ALA A 62 -7.36 -0.01 -0.84
C ALA A 62 -7.35 1.43 -1.37
N TYR A 63 -7.49 1.61 -2.69
CA TYR A 63 -7.53 2.94 -3.31
C TYR A 63 -8.75 3.74 -2.90
N ASP A 64 -9.93 3.13 -2.83
CA ASP A 64 -11.19 3.83 -2.55
C ASP A 64 -11.33 4.23 -1.07
N ARG A 65 -10.53 3.63 -0.17
CA ARG A 65 -10.60 3.85 1.28
C ARG A 65 -9.64 4.88 1.83
N VAL A 66 -8.61 5.28 1.08
CA VAL A 66 -7.58 6.22 1.59
C VAL A 66 -8.24 7.54 2.03
N PRO A 67 -8.19 7.90 3.33
CA PRO A 67 -8.69 9.19 3.78
C PRO A 67 -7.84 10.31 3.21
N ARG A 68 -8.46 11.37 2.67
CA ARG A 68 -7.72 12.48 2.06
C ARG A 68 -6.82 13.21 3.04
N GLU A 69 -7.30 13.43 4.27
CA GLU A 69 -6.49 14.03 5.34
C GLU A 69 -5.27 13.19 5.69
N GLU A 70 -5.40 11.87 5.67
CA GLU A 70 -4.27 10.95 5.88
C GLU A 70 -3.27 11.05 4.73
N LEU A 71 -3.72 11.15 3.48
CA LEU A 71 -2.84 11.39 2.33
C LEU A 71 -2.05 12.70 2.50
N TRP A 72 -2.71 13.80 2.87
CA TRP A 72 -2.03 15.09 3.07
C TRP A 72 -1.00 15.03 4.19
N TYR A 73 -1.35 14.34 5.29
CA TYR A 73 -0.45 14.10 6.40
C TYR A 73 0.78 13.30 5.96
N CYS A 74 0.58 12.16 5.31
CA CYS A 74 1.65 11.28 4.82
C CYS A 74 2.58 11.99 3.83
N MET A 75 2.05 12.78 2.90
CA MET A 75 2.86 13.57 1.98
C MET A 75 3.76 14.56 2.73
N ARG A 76 3.22 15.31 3.70
CA ARG A 76 4.01 16.27 4.50
C ARG A 76 5.07 15.56 5.34
N LYS A 77 4.71 14.44 5.99
CA LYS A 77 5.63 13.64 6.80
C LYS A 77 6.78 13.04 5.96
N SER A 78 6.50 12.71 4.70
CA SER A 78 7.50 12.25 3.72
C SER A 78 8.38 13.37 3.13
N GLY A 79 8.35 14.58 3.69
CA GLY A 79 9.18 15.70 3.24
C GLY A 79 8.68 16.42 1.99
N VAL A 80 7.46 16.14 1.52
CA VAL A 80 6.90 16.84 0.35
C VAL A 80 6.61 18.29 0.69
N ALA A 81 7.20 19.22 -0.07
CA ALA A 81 6.97 20.64 0.11
C ALA A 81 5.47 20.99 -0.06
N GLY A 82 4.95 21.86 0.82
CA GLY A 82 3.52 22.20 0.86
C GLY A 82 2.92 22.72 -0.45
N LYS A 83 3.74 23.28 -1.35
CA LYS A 83 3.31 23.65 -2.72
C LYS A 83 2.84 22.44 -3.54
N TYR A 84 3.52 21.29 -3.42
CA TYR A 84 3.12 20.07 -4.12
C TYR A 84 1.93 19.41 -3.45
N VAL A 85 1.86 19.46 -2.12
CA VAL A 85 0.67 19.00 -1.37
C VAL A 85 -0.57 19.76 -1.85
N ARG A 86 -0.50 21.09 -1.98
CA ARG A 86 -1.61 21.90 -2.52
C ARG A 86 -1.99 21.53 -3.94
N VAL A 87 -1.02 21.34 -4.84
CA VAL A 87 -1.31 20.90 -6.22
C VAL A 87 -2.05 19.56 -6.24
N VAL A 88 -1.66 18.62 -5.38
CA VAL A 88 -2.38 17.34 -5.28
C VAL A 88 -3.76 17.57 -4.64
N GLN A 89 -3.89 18.37 -3.58
CA GLN A 89 -5.19 18.73 -2.98
C GLN A 89 -6.17 19.30 -4.02
N ASP A 90 -5.72 20.24 -4.85
CA ASP A 90 -6.51 20.87 -5.91
C ASP A 90 -6.99 19.83 -6.96
N MET A 91 -6.23 18.77 -7.20
CA MET A 91 -6.66 17.68 -8.10
C MET A 91 -7.81 16.86 -7.52
N TYR A 92 -7.89 16.73 -6.19
CA TYR A 92 -8.93 15.96 -5.50
C TYR A 92 -10.12 16.84 -5.09
N GLU A 93 -9.95 18.16 -4.99
CA GLU A 93 -11.00 19.10 -4.62
C GLU A 93 -12.17 19.08 -5.62
N ARG A 94 -13.42 19.15 -5.12
CA ARG A 94 -14.66 19.14 -5.93
C ARG A 94 -14.82 17.95 -6.89
N SER A 95 -14.14 16.83 -6.65
CA SER A 95 -14.35 15.60 -7.42
C SER A 95 -15.79 15.11 -7.23
N ARG A 96 -16.59 15.13 -8.29
CA ARG A 96 -17.94 14.54 -8.34
C ARG A 96 -17.93 13.30 -9.22
N THR A 97 -18.70 12.29 -8.81
CA THR A 97 -18.85 11.05 -9.56
C THR A 97 -20.32 10.74 -9.79
N VAL A 98 -20.59 10.09 -10.92
CA VAL A 98 -21.87 9.43 -11.24
C VAL A 98 -21.60 7.96 -11.52
N VAL A 99 -22.49 7.08 -11.08
CA VAL A 99 -22.42 5.65 -11.41
C VAL A 99 -23.35 5.40 -12.59
N ARG A 100 -22.85 4.73 -13.64
CA ARG A 100 -23.66 4.30 -14.78
C ARG A 100 -24.13 2.86 -14.54
N CYS A 101 -25.43 2.67 -14.41
CA CYS A 101 -26.09 1.38 -14.24
C CYS A 101 -26.96 1.04 -15.46
N ALA A 102 -27.45 -0.20 -15.54
CA ALA A 102 -28.33 -0.65 -16.64
C ALA A 102 -29.63 0.18 -16.75
N VAL A 103 -30.06 0.81 -15.65
CA VAL A 103 -31.26 1.64 -15.57
C VAL A 103 -31.01 3.15 -15.75
N GLY A 104 -29.76 3.57 -16.02
CA GLY A 104 -29.40 4.98 -16.21
C GLY A 104 -28.19 5.42 -15.37
N GLN A 105 -27.94 6.73 -15.33
CA GLN A 105 -26.91 7.33 -14.47
C GLN A 105 -27.52 7.70 -13.12
N THR A 106 -26.76 7.53 -12.03
CA THR A 106 -27.12 8.06 -10.72
C THR A 106 -26.99 9.58 -10.67
N GLU A 107 -27.55 10.19 -9.64
CA GLU A 107 -27.25 11.59 -9.29
C GLU A 107 -25.75 11.78 -8.98
N GLU A 108 -25.26 12.99 -9.19
CA GLU A 108 -23.89 13.38 -8.85
C GLU A 108 -23.71 13.40 -7.32
N PHE A 109 -22.68 12.70 -6.84
CA PHE A 109 -22.26 12.78 -5.43
C PHE A 109 -20.79 13.16 -5.33
N ASN A 110 -20.44 13.80 -4.21
CA ASN A 110 -19.06 14.18 -3.92
C ASN A 110 -18.24 12.95 -3.53
N VAL A 111 -17.05 12.82 -4.10
CA VAL A 111 -16.07 11.83 -3.66
C VAL A 111 -15.21 12.50 -2.60
N GLU A 112 -15.31 12.06 -1.35
CA GLU A 112 -14.57 12.63 -0.21
C GLU A 112 -13.42 11.73 0.26
N VAL A 113 -13.38 10.48 -0.20
CA VAL A 113 -12.40 9.47 0.19
C VAL A 113 -11.85 8.80 -1.07
N GLY A 114 -10.60 8.35 -0.98
CA GLY A 114 -9.97 7.51 -1.96
C GLY A 114 -9.19 8.26 -3.04
N LEU A 115 -8.37 7.49 -3.75
CA LEU A 115 -7.51 7.90 -4.84
C LEU A 115 -8.22 7.73 -6.18
N HIS A 116 -7.95 8.60 -7.17
CA HIS A 116 -8.55 8.47 -8.49
C HIS A 116 -8.02 7.22 -9.21
N GLN A 117 -8.91 6.26 -9.48
CA GLN A 117 -8.56 5.09 -10.29
C GLN A 117 -8.23 5.52 -11.73
N GLY A 118 -7.14 4.99 -12.29
CA GLY A 118 -6.68 5.33 -13.65
C GLY A 118 -5.86 6.62 -13.78
N SER A 119 -5.63 7.33 -12.67
CA SER A 119 -4.62 8.40 -12.58
C SER A 119 -3.21 7.81 -12.66
N ALA A 120 -2.31 8.51 -13.35
CA ALA A 120 -0.89 8.12 -13.38
C ALA A 120 -0.19 8.40 -12.05
N LEU A 121 -0.73 9.31 -11.22
CA LEU A 121 -0.12 9.72 -9.95
C LEU A 121 -0.60 8.88 -8.76
N SER A 122 -1.85 8.41 -8.79
CA SER A 122 -2.46 7.64 -7.69
C SER A 122 -1.61 6.47 -7.18
N PRO A 123 -0.95 5.64 -8.02
CA PRO A 123 -0.13 4.54 -7.52
C PRO A 123 1.04 5.00 -6.65
N PHE A 124 1.66 6.12 -6.99
CA PHE A 124 2.75 6.67 -6.19
C PHE A 124 2.25 7.32 -4.90
N LEU A 125 1.11 8.02 -4.94
CA LEU A 125 0.47 8.54 -3.72
C LEU A 125 0.08 7.41 -2.76
N PHE A 126 -0.43 6.30 -3.29
CA PHE A 126 -0.72 5.11 -2.50
C PHE A 126 0.53 4.53 -1.86
N ALA A 127 1.65 4.45 -2.60
CA ALA A 127 2.92 4.00 -2.05
C ALA A 127 3.41 4.89 -0.88
N ILE A 128 3.24 6.22 -0.98
CA ILE A 128 3.57 7.15 0.12
C ILE A 128 2.73 6.85 1.36
N VAL A 129 1.43 6.63 1.18
CA VAL A 129 0.54 6.29 2.31
C VAL A 129 0.94 4.96 2.92
N MET A 130 1.14 3.92 2.11
CA MET A 130 1.57 2.60 2.59
C MET A 130 2.91 2.64 3.31
N ASP A 131 3.87 3.43 2.83
CA ASP A 131 5.15 3.63 3.49
C ASP A 131 4.95 4.19 4.92
N GLN A 132 4.13 5.22 5.06
CA GLN A 132 3.88 5.87 6.35
C GLN A 132 2.99 5.05 7.29
N LEU A 133 2.10 4.21 6.77
CA LEU A 133 1.30 3.27 7.55
C LEU A 133 2.14 2.13 8.11
N SER A 134 3.09 1.65 7.31
CA SER A 134 3.91 0.49 7.61
C SER A 134 5.14 0.79 8.45
N GLU A 135 5.54 2.06 8.60
CA GLU A 135 6.78 2.49 9.24
C GLU A 135 7.06 1.83 10.61
N GLU A 136 6.04 1.68 11.45
CA GLU A 136 6.17 1.14 12.82
C GLU A 136 6.03 -0.39 12.92
N VAL A 137 5.61 -1.05 11.84
CA VAL A 137 5.22 -2.47 11.85
C VAL A 137 5.96 -3.33 10.83
N ARG A 138 6.54 -2.72 9.79
CA ARG A 138 7.34 -3.42 8.79
C ARG A 138 8.64 -3.92 9.38
N GLN A 139 9.01 -5.14 9.00
CA GLN A 139 10.32 -5.71 9.26
C GLN A 139 11.18 -5.65 7.99
N GLU A 140 12.47 -5.96 8.12
CA GLU A 140 13.36 -6.02 6.97
C GLU A 140 12.92 -7.09 5.97
N SER A 141 13.14 -6.83 4.67
CA SER A 141 12.90 -7.85 3.64
C SER A 141 13.86 -9.04 3.89
N PRO A 142 13.39 -10.30 3.83
CA PRO A 142 12.09 -10.75 3.31
C PRO A 142 11.00 -11.01 4.37
N TRP A 143 11.17 -10.56 5.63
CA TRP A 143 10.19 -10.81 6.71
C TRP A 143 8.89 -10.03 6.56
N THR A 144 8.97 -8.85 5.95
CA THR A 144 7.81 -8.12 5.45
C THR A 144 8.05 -7.72 4.00
N MET A 145 7.12 -8.07 3.13
CA MET A 145 7.12 -7.66 1.73
C MET A 145 5.75 -7.10 1.38
N MET A 146 5.72 -5.99 0.67
CA MET A 146 4.50 -5.35 0.20
C MET A 146 4.52 -5.26 -1.31
N PHE A 147 3.38 -5.52 -1.94
CA PHE A 147 3.17 -5.27 -3.34
C PHE A 147 1.87 -4.50 -3.50
N ALA A 148 1.98 -3.17 -3.56
CA ALA A 148 0.83 -2.28 -3.50
C ALA A 148 0.01 -2.55 -2.23
N ASP A 149 -1.19 -3.11 -2.38
CA ASP A 149 -2.15 -3.47 -1.34
C ASP A 149 -1.99 -4.89 -0.78
N ASP A 150 -1.19 -5.75 -1.42
CA ASP A 150 -0.81 -7.05 -0.87
C ASP A 150 0.35 -6.91 0.12
N ILE A 151 0.24 -7.55 1.28
CA ILE A 151 1.29 -7.62 2.30
C ILE A 151 1.54 -9.09 2.64
N VAL A 152 2.81 -9.46 2.71
CA VAL A 152 3.27 -10.75 3.22
C VAL A 152 4.04 -10.52 4.51
N ILE A 153 3.65 -11.21 5.57
CA ILE A 153 4.31 -11.19 6.87
C ILE A 153 4.82 -12.61 7.16
N CYS A 154 6.12 -12.73 7.41
CA CYS A 154 6.77 -14.00 7.71
C CYS A 154 7.33 -13.98 9.14
N SER A 155 7.31 -15.12 9.82
CA SER A 155 8.07 -15.34 11.06
C SER A 155 8.39 -16.82 11.25
N GLU A 156 9.31 -17.10 12.16
CA GLU A 156 9.74 -18.45 12.51
C GLU A 156 8.79 -19.15 13.48
N SER A 157 7.92 -18.40 14.17
CA SER A 157 6.89 -18.97 15.05
C SER A 157 5.49 -18.46 14.70
N ARG A 158 4.50 -19.31 14.96
CA ARG A 158 3.09 -18.99 14.73
C ARG A 158 2.64 -17.82 15.58
N GLU A 159 3.01 -17.81 16.86
CA GLU A 159 2.65 -16.77 17.82
C GLU A 159 3.17 -15.42 17.33
N GLN A 160 4.41 -15.37 16.86
CA GLN A 160 5.01 -14.14 16.39
C GLN A 160 4.36 -13.62 15.10
N VAL A 161 3.92 -14.50 14.18
CA VAL A 161 3.14 -14.08 13.01
C VAL A 161 1.79 -13.51 13.42
N GLU A 162 1.09 -14.16 14.35
CA GLU A 162 -0.21 -13.70 14.85
C GLU A 162 -0.07 -12.31 15.53
N GLU A 163 0.93 -12.10 16.38
CA GLU A 163 1.24 -10.79 16.98
C GLU A 163 1.55 -9.72 15.91
N ASN A 164 2.38 -10.04 14.92
CA ASN A 164 2.73 -9.10 13.86
C ASN A 164 1.51 -8.76 13.00
N LEU A 165 0.66 -9.74 12.70
CA LEU A 165 -0.60 -9.53 11.99
C LEU A 165 -1.51 -8.57 12.76
N GLU A 166 -1.66 -8.74 14.07
CA GLU A 166 -2.46 -7.83 14.91
C GLU A 166 -1.90 -6.41 14.90
N ARG A 167 -0.57 -6.25 15.01
CA ARG A 167 0.09 -4.94 14.89
C ARG A 167 -0.20 -4.29 13.54
N TRP A 168 -0.13 -5.05 12.45
CA TRP A 168 -0.45 -4.56 11.10
C TRP A 168 -1.92 -4.15 10.99
N ARG A 169 -2.85 -4.97 11.46
CA ARG A 169 -4.29 -4.63 11.48
C ARG A 169 -4.55 -3.36 12.26
N PHE A 170 -3.98 -3.23 13.45
CA PHE A 170 -4.10 -2.02 14.26
C PHE A 170 -3.53 -0.78 13.54
N ALA A 171 -2.35 -0.92 12.92
CA ALA A 171 -1.70 0.17 12.20
C ALA A 171 -2.50 0.65 10.96
N LEU A 172 -3.17 -0.26 10.28
CA LEU A 172 -4.05 0.03 9.14
C LEU A 172 -5.39 0.64 9.59
N GLU A 173 -6.06 0.01 10.56
CA GLU A 173 -7.39 0.40 11.03
C GLU A 173 -7.37 1.78 11.70
N ARG A 174 -6.32 2.10 12.50
CA ARG A 174 -6.18 3.41 13.15
C ARG A 174 -6.11 4.58 12.16
N ARG A 175 -5.77 4.31 10.90
CA ARG A 175 -5.66 5.31 9.82
C ARG A 175 -6.73 5.14 8.75
N GLY A 176 -7.82 4.42 9.06
CA GLY A 176 -9.01 4.30 8.22
C GLY A 176 -8.94 3.23 7.13
N MET A 177 -7.89 2.41 7.09
CA MET A 177 -7.75 1.32 6.14
C MET A 177 -8.35 0.03 6.69
N LYS A 178 -8.93 -0.80 5.82
CA LYS A 178 -9.44 -2.13 6.19
C LYS A 178 -8.64 -3.21 5.48
N SER A 179 -8.44 -4.34 6.16
CA SER A 179 -7.67 -5.47 5.63
C SER A 179 -8.41 -6.79 5.81
N ARG A 180 -8.15 -7.73 4.92
CA ARG A 180 -8.57 -9.13 4.97
C ARG A 180 -7.35 -10.03 5.03
N VAL A 181 -7.43 -11.08 5.84
CA VAL A 181 -6.40 -12.10 5.90
C VAL A 181 -6.69 -13.15 4.83
N MET A 182 -5.72 -13.39 3.95
CA MET A 182 -5.72 -14.46 2.96
C MET A 182 -4.77 -15.55 3.47
N GLU A 183 -5.29 -16.75 3.69
CA GLU A 183 -4.63 -18.01 4.10
C GLU A 183 -3.23 -17.96 4.76
N SER A 184 -3.11 -18.58 5.95
CA SER A 184 -1.83 -18.88 6.58
C SER A 184 -1.18 -20.11 5.94
N VAL A 185 0.01 -19.94 5.37
CA VAL A 185 0.82 -21.09 4.93
C VAL A 185 1.73 -21.47 6.08
N GLY A 186 1.24 -22.38 6.94
CA GLY A 186 2.08 -23.12 7.88
C GLY A 186 2.29 -24.52 7.35
N LYS A 187 3.43 -24.78 6.69
CA LYS A 187 3.78 -26.16 6.34
C LYS A 187 4.42 -26.84 7.55
N ARG A 188 3.74 -27.87 8.05
CA ARG A 188 4.33 -28.95 8.85
C ARG A 188 5.28 -29.78 8.00
#